data_AF-A0A142L3G5-F1
#
_entry.id   AF-A0A142L3G5-F1
#
_cell.length_a   1.000
_cell.length_b   1.000
_cell.length_c   1.000
_cell.angle_alpha   90.00
_cell.angle_beta   90.00
_cell.angle_gamma   90.00
#
_symmetry.space_group_name_H-M   'P 1'
#
loop_
_entity.id
_entity.type
_entity.pdbx_description
1 polymer ?
#
loop_
_entity_poly.entity_id
_entity_poly.type
_entity_poly.pdbx_seq_one_letter_code
_entity_poly.pdbx_strand_id
1 'polypeptide(L)'
;MEAKAEVKELITTWAATRPDEIISEHRNGFYSADIVIDAYKAGYAKGTTSQSSSVKEQIRAAFYKKANLFSEALVEATAELNNGGYTINKLFINHNLDESKAIIAIDAGVSLERTFIEYFYSKAHDIEEKYFSQKLSISISYIEDSTDINLDLLHSDGYGFGYDLITKEPIVLG
;
A
#
# COMPACT_ATOMS: atom_id res chain seq x y z
N MET A 1 10.58 17.12 -4.17
CA MET A 1 10.95 16.76 -2.78
C MET A 1 9.72 16.67 -1.89
N GLU A 2 8.76 17.58 -2.03
CA GLU A 2 7.51 17.64 -1.26
C GLU A 2 6.64 16.38 -1.38
N ALA A 3 6.32 15.93 -2.61
CA ALA A 3 5.47 14.75 -2.83
C ALA A 3 6.02 13.44 -2.21
N LYS A 4 7.35 13.30 -2.07
CA LYS A 4 7.96 12.12 -1.45
C LYS A 4 7.71 12.06 0.06
N ALA A 5 7.81 13.20 0.73
CA ALA A 5 7.56 13.28 2.17
C ALA A 5 6.06 13.09 2.45
N GLU A 6 5.21 13.70 1.62
CA GLU A 6 3.76 13.65 1.73
C GLU A 6 3.22 12.22 1.57
N VAL A 7 3.54 11.51 0.48
CA VAL A 7 3.09 10.12 0.27
C VAL A 7 3.54 9.20 1.41
N LYS A 8 4.77 9.38 1.91
CA LYS A 8 5.29 8.59 3.03
C LYS A 8 4.54 8.88 4.33
N GLU A 9 4.30 10.15 4.65
CA GLU A 9 3.58 10.57 5.85
C GLU A 9 2.13 10.06 5.84
N LEU A 10 1.46 10.09 4.68
CA LEU A 10 0.09 9.62 4.52
C LEU A 10 -0.06 8.14 4.80
N ILE A 11 0.81 7.31 4.21
CA ILE A 11 0.76 5.85 4.38
C ILE A 11 1.13 5.47 5.82
N THR A 12 2.08 6.18 6.41
CA THR A 12 2.48 5.98 7.81
C THR A 12 1.32 6.34 8.76
N THR A 13 0.64 7.47 8.51
CA THR A 13 -0.50 7.92 9.32
C THR A 13 -1.68 6.97 9.18
N TRP A 14 -2.00 6.55 7.96
CA TRP A 14 -3.04 5.57 7.69
C TRP A 14 -2.76 4.25 8.43
N ALA A 15 -1.54 3.72 8.31
CA ALA A 15 -1.14 2.47 8.96
C ALA A 15 -1.21 2.57 10.49
N ALA A 16 -0.93 3.74 11.07
CA ALA A 16 -1.01 3.97 12.52
C ALA A 16 -2.45 3.93 13.06
N THR A 17 -3.44 4.26 12.23
CA THR A 17 -4.87 4.32 12.66
C THR A 17 -5.61 2.99 12.54
N ARG A 18 -5.09 2.02 11.77
CA ARG A 18 -5.78 0.75 11.47
C ARG A 18 -5.13 -0.58 11.92
N PRO A 19 -4.14 -0.62 12.84
CA PRO A 19 -3.49 -1.88 13.18
C PRO A 19 -4.46 -2.88 13.82
N ASP A 20 -5.46 -2.40 14.58
CA ASP A 20 -6.42 -3.26 15.26
C ASP A 20 -7.54 -3.78 14.35
N GLU A 21 -7.93 -3.02 13.32
CA GLU A 21 -8.88 -3.45 12.29
C GLU A 21 -8.30 -4.63 11.51
N ILE A 22 -7.05 -4.53 11.07
CA ILE A 22 -6.37 -5.59 10.32
C ILE A 22 -6.12 -6.83 11.18
N ILE A 23 -5.77 -6.66 12.47
CA ILE A 23 -5.70 -7.78 13.42
C ILE A 23 -7.09 -8.43 13.62
N SER A 24 -8.17 -7.64 13.55
CA SER A 24 -9.55 -8.11 13.74
C SER A 24 -10.11 -8.84 12.51
N GLU A 25 -9.79 -8.40 11.28
CA GLU A 25 -10.20 -9.07 10.04
C GLU A 25 -9.55 -10.46 9.88
N HIS A 26 -8.32 -10.61 10.38
CA HIS A 26 -7.63 -11.90 10.44
C HIS A 26 -8.19 -12.85 11.53
N ARG A 27 -9.21 -12.44 12.31
CA ARG A 27 -9.93 -13.34 13.25
C ARG A 27 -10.73 -14.43 12.55
N ASN A 28 -10.85 -14.43 11.22
CA ASN A 28 -11.30 -15.60 10.47
C ASN A 28 -10.31 -16.78 10.52
N GLY A 29 -9.20 -16.65 11.26
CA GLY A 29 -8.43 -17.78 11.80
C GLY A 29 -7.23 -18.21 10.97
N PHE A 30 -6.92 -17.49 9.89
CA PHE A 30 -5.79 -17.81 9.02
C PHE A 30 -4.80 -16.64 9.02
N TYR A 31 -3.63 -16.87 9.61
CA TYR A 31 -2.45 -16.02 9.44
C TYR A 31 -1.57 -16.66 8.36
N SER A 32 -0.85 -15.84 7.59
CA SER A 32 0.15 -16.37 6.67
C SER A 32 1.21 -17.18 7.44
N ALA A 33 1.67 -18.28 6.84
CA ALA A 33 2.58 -19.23 7.50
C ALA A 33 3.86 -18.53 8.01
N ASP A 34 4.37 -17.56 7.26
CA ASP A 34 5.56 -16.77 7.63
C ASP A 34 5.37 -16.02 8.96
N ILE A 35 4.20 -15.39 9.16
CA ILE A 35 3.89 -14.66 10.40
C ILE A 35 3.84 -15.62 11.59
N VAL A 36 3.22 -16.80 11.42
CA VAL A 36 3.13 -17.82 12.47
C VAL A 36 4.51 -18.39 12.79
N ILE A 37 5.33 -18.68 11.78
CA ILE A 37 6.68 -19.22 11.92
C ILE A 37 7.60 -18.22 12.65
N ASP A 38 7.57 -16.94 12.26
CA ASP A 38 8.39 -15.92 12.88
C ASP A 38 7.97 -15.70 14.34
N ALA A 39 6.66 -15.69 14.62
CA ALA A 39 6.15 -15.57 15.98
C ALA A 39 6.55 -16.74 16.87
N TYR A 40 6.52 -17.97 16.34
CA TYR A 40 6.95 -19.17 17.04
C TYR A 40 8.46 -19.14 17.34
N LYS A 41 9.30 -18.78 16.36
CA LYS A 41 10.77 -18.64 16.55
C LYS A 41 11.12 -17.62 17.62
N ALA A 42 10.45 -16.46 17.62
CA ALA A 42 10.68 -15.40 18.59
C ALA A 42 10.25 -15.80 20.01
N GLY A 43 9.12 -16.49 20.16
CA GLY A 43 8.65 -17.01 21.45
C GLY A 43 9.58 -18.09 22.01
N TYR A 44 10.06 -19.01 21.16
CA TYR A 44 11.02 -20.03 21.52
C TYR A 44 12.35 -19.44 22.01
N ALA A 45 12.87 -18.40 21.34
CA ALA A 45 14.09 -17.71 21.73
C ALA A 45 14.00 -16.97 23.08
N LYS A 46 12.79 -16.60 23.53
CA LYS A 46 12.55 -15.83 24.77
C LYS A 46 12.09 -16.69 25.95
N GLY A 47 11.94 -18.00 25.78
CA GLY A 47 11.50 -18.91 26.86
C GLY A 47 10.07 -18.66 27.37
N THR A 48 9.25 -17.90 26.64
CA THR A 48 7.89 -17.53 27.05
C THR A 48 6.84 -18.49 26.46
N THR A 49 6.04 -19.11 27.32
CA THR A 49 4.93 -20.02 26.95
C THR A 49 3.61 -19.31 26.68
N SER A 50 3.48 -18.02 27.01
CA SER A 50 2.30 -17.20 26.68
C SER A 50 2.47 -16.54 25.32
N GLN A 51 1.79 -17.08 24.31
CA GLN A 51 2.04 -16.76 22.90
C GLN A 51 1.19 -15.61 22.34
N SER A 52 0.01 -15.29 22.90
CA SER A 52 -0.96 -14.46 22.17
C SER A 52 -0.64 -12.96 22.10
N SER A 53 -0.12 -12.36 23.18
CA SER A 53 0.29 -10.95 23.17
C SER A 53 1.56 -10.74 22.35
N SER A 54 2.52 -11.66 22.44
CA SER A 54 3.74 -11.62 21.61
C SER A 54 3.47 -11.84 20.12
N VAL A 55 2.43 -12.61 19.76
CA VAL A 55 2.03 -12.80 18.36
C VAL A 55 1.40 -11.52 17.80
N LYS A 56 0.51 -10.85 18.56
CA LYS A 56 -0.10 -9.58 18.12
C LYS A 56 0.92 -8.49 17.87
N GLU A 57 1.88 -8.31 18.77
CA GLU A 57 2.93 -7.31 18.58
C GLU A 57 3.82 -7.59 17.36
N GLN A 58 4.07 -8.87 17.06
CA GLN A 58 4.84 -9.25 15.87
C GLN A 58 4.04 -9.06 14.58
N ILE A 59 2.73 -9.32 14.60
CA ILE A 59 1.83 -9.00 13.48
C ILE A 59 1.84 -7.49 13.22
N ARG A 60 1.72 -6.67 14.27
CA ARG A 60 1.81 -5.20 14.15
C ARG A 60 3.15 -4.77 13.57
N ALA A 61 4.25 -5.31 14.08
CA ALA A 61 5.59 -4.98 13.56
C ALA A 61 5.77 -5.39 12.09
N ALA A 62 5.28 -6.57 11.70
CA ALA A 62 5.32 -7.03 10.32
C ALA A 62 4.46 -6.14 9.41
N PHE A 63 3.27 -5.77 9.87
CA PHE A 63 2.39 -4.84 9.19
C PHE A 63 3.06 -3.48 8.96
N TYR A 64 3.59 -2.84 10.01
CA TYR A 64 4.29 -1.57 9.89
C TYR A 64 5.52 -1.64 8.98
N LYS A 65 6.26 -2.75 9.03
CA LYS A 65 7.38 -2.98 8.12
C LYS A 65 6.91 -3.03 6.67
N LYS A 66 5.83 -3.75 6.37
CA LYS A 66 5.24 -3.82 5.02
C LYS A 66 4.67 -2.47 4.59
N ALA A 67 3.98 -1.74 5.47
CA ALA A 67 3.46 -0.41 5.20
C ALA A 67 4.58 0.59 4.87
N ASN A 68 5.71 0.53 5.58
CA ASN A 68 6.88 1.34 5.27
C ASN A 68 7.46 1.00 3.89
N LEU A 69 7.66 -0.27 3.57
CA LEU A 69 8.14 -0.69 2.24
C LEU A 69 7.16 -0.28 1.14
N PHE A 70 5.86 -0.43 1.38
CA PHE A 70 4.81 -0.02 0.45
C PHE A 70 4.81 1.49 0.24
N SER A 71 5.05 2.28 1.29
CA SER A 71 5.23 3.72 1.18
C SER A 71 6.44 4.11 0.34
N GLU A 72 7.55 3.39 0.47
CA GLU A 72 8.75 3.62 -0.32
C GLU A 72 8.52 3.28 -1.80
N ALA A 73 7.83 2.17 -2.07
CA ALA A 73 7.44 1.78 -3.42
C ALA A 73 6.55 2.83 -4.09
N LEU A 74 5.56 3.37 -3.38
CA LEU A 74 4.69 4.41 -3.93
C LEU A 74 5.36 5.76 -4.10
N VAL A 75 6.28 6.13 -3.21
CA VAL A 75 7.14 7.32 -3.38
C VAL A 75 8.01 7.18 -4.62
N GLU A 76 8.56 5.99 -4.87
CA GLU A 76 9.35 5.68 -6.05
C GLU A 76 8.50 5.73 -7.33
N ALA A 77 7.35 5.06 -7.35
CA ALA A 77 6.42 5.08 -8.49
C ALA A 77 5.97 6.51 -8.82
N THR A 78 5.61 7.28 -7.80
CA THR A 78 5.20 8.68 -7.95
C THR A 78 6.33 9.53 -8.53
N ALA A 79 7.57 9.30 -8.09
CA ALA A 79 8.72 10.03 -8.59
C ALA A 79 9.07 9.67 -10.04
N GLU A 80 9.01 8.39 -10.41
CA GLU A 80 9.24 7.92 -11.79
C GLU A 80 8.24 8.56 -12.75
N LEU A 81 6.94 8.52 -12.42
CA LEU A 81 5.90 9.12 -13.28
C LEU A 81 6.06 10.63 -13.44
N ASN A 82 6.37 11.35 -12.36
CA ASN A 82 6.65 12.78 -12.43
C ASN A 82 7.89 13.09 -13.30
N ASN A 83 8.95 12.28 -13.19
CA ASN A 83 10.14 12.42 -14.03
C ASN A 83 9.85 12.11 -15.51
N GLY A 84 8.89 11.22 -15.78
CA GLY A 84 8.33 10.95 -17.10
C GLY A 84 7.45 12.06 -17.67
N GLY A 85 7.21 13.14 -16.90
CA GLY A 85 6.37 14.27 -17.31
C GLY A 85 4.88 14.07 -17.05
N TYR A 86 4.51 13.05 -16.26
CA TYR A 86 3.11 12.73 -15.96
C TYR A 86 2.69 13.27 -14.60
N THR A 87 1.53 13.90 -14.56
CA THR A 87 0.95 14.46 -13.34
C THR A 87 0.04 13.43 -12.67
N ILE A 88 0.29 13.19 -11.38
CA ILE A 88 -0.52 12.30 -10.55
C ILE A 88 -1.48 13.15 -9.72
N ASN A 89 -2.76 12.82 -9.79
CA ASN A 89 -3.84 13.57 -9.15
C ASN A 89 -4.22 12.95 -7.81
N LYS A 90 -4.41 11.62 -7.77
CA LYS A 90 -4.91 10.92 -6.58
C LYS A 90 -4.22 9.57 -6.40
N LEU A 91 -4.20 9.09 -5.16
CA LEU A 91 -3.75 7.75 -4.80
C LEU A 91 -4.86 7.03 -4.04
N PHE A 92 -5.09 5.77 -4.37
CA PHE A 92 -5.97 4.88 -3.60
C PHE A 92 -5.19 3.67 -3.14
N ILE A 93 -5.36 3.32 -1.88
CA ILE A 93 -4.53 2.33 -1.19
C ILE A 93 -5.41 1.27 -0.55
N ASN A 94 -5.07 0.02 -0.85
CA ASN A 94 -5.50 -1.17 -0.14
C ASN A 94 -4.23 -1.86 0.37
N HIS A 95 -3.99 -1.85 1.68
CA HIS A 95 -2.78 -2.45 2.22
C HIS A 95 -3.12 -3.52 3.25
N ASN A 96 -2.87 -4.77 2.88
CA ASN A 96 -3.09 -5.94 3.71
C ASN A 96 -1.78 -6.69 3.98
N LEU A 97 -1.84 -7.67 4.89
CA LEU A 97 -0.68 -8.48 5.26
C LEU A 97 -0.18 -9.36 4.12
N ASP A 98 -1.03 -9.78 3.20
CA ASP A 98 -0.65 -10.70 2.12
C ASP A 98 -0.24 -9.95 0.86
N GLU A 99 -1.03 -8.97 0.44
CA GLU A 99 -0.81 -8.17 -0.77
C GLU A 99 -1.21 -6.72 -0.52
N SER A 100 -0.40 -5.79 -1.05
CA SER A 100 -0.71 -4.36 -1.06
C SER A 100 -1.05 -3.92 -2.48
N LYS A 101 -2.09 -3.12 -2.64
CA LYS A 101 -2.53 -2.61 -3.94
C LYS A 101 -2.60 -1.10 -3.90
N ALA A 102 -2.17 -0.49 -5.00
CA ALA A 102 -2.31 0.93 -5.22
C ALA A 102 -2.94 1.19 -6.56
N ILE A 103 -3.84 2.18 -6.60
CA ILE A 103 -4.31 2.79 -7.84
C ILE A 103 -3.80 4.22 -7.86
N ILE A 104 -3.12 4.57 -8.94
CA ILE A 104 -2.61 5.91 -9.21
C ILE A 104 -3.54 6.58 -10.23
N ALA A 105 -4.23 7.65 -9.82
CA ALA A 105 -5.03 8.45 -10.75
C ALA A 105 -4.14 9.50 -11.41
N ILE A 106 -4.18 9.55 -12.74
CA ILE A 106 -3.38 10.42 -13.59
C ILE A 106 -4.27 11.34 -14.40
N ASP A 107 -3.69 12.47 -14.83
CA ASP A 107 -4.43 13.52 -15.52
C ASP A 107 -5.11 13.06 -16.83
N ALA A 108 -6.32 13.56 -17.06
CA ALA A 108 -7.16 13.20 -18.19
C ALA A 108 -6.57 13.81 -19.48
N GLY A 109 -6.05 12.98 -20.38
CA GLY A 109 -5.36 13.43 -21.59
C GLY A 109 -4.02 12.74 -21.86
N VAL A 110 -3.51 11.97 -20.91
CA VAL A 110 -2.25 11.19 -21.04
C VAL A 110 -2.51 9.71 -21.31
N SER A 111 -3.65 9.17 -20.87
CA SER A 111 -3.81 7.73 -20.60
C SER A 111 -3.97 6.84 -21.84
N LEU A 112 -4.44 7.39 -22.97
CA LEU A 112 -4.72 6.60 -24.17
C LEU A 112 -3.52 6.48 -25.11
N GLU A 113 -2.39 7.12 -24.80
CA GLU A 113 -1.18 6.94 -25.58
C GLU A 113 -0.50 5.63 -25.19
N ARG A 114 -0.30 4.75 -26.18
CA ARG A 114 0.41 3.48 -26.00
C ARG A 114 1.77 3.64 -25.31
N THR A 115 2.47 4.73 -25.61
CA THR A 115 3.75 5.12 -25.01
C THR A 115 3.64 5.30 -23.49
N PHE A 116 2.57 5.93 -23.01
CA PHE A 116 2.31 6.07 -21.58
C PHE A 116 2.04 4.70 -20.93
N ILE A 117 1.16 3.88 -21.52
CA ILE A 117 0.80 2.57 -20.96
C ILE A 117 2.02 1.67 -20.83
N GLU A 118 2.83 1.59 -21.89
CA GLU A 118 4.08 0.82 -21.88
C GLU A 118 5.07 1.34 -20.85
N TYR A 119 5.22 2.66 -20.74
CA TYR A 119 6.08 3.28 -19.73
C TYR A 119 5.59 2.99 -18.30
N PHE A 120 4.30 3.19 -18.02
CA PHE A 120 3.71 2.98 -16.70
C PHE A 120 3.90 1.54 -16.24
N TYR A 121 3.46 0.56 -17.03
CA TYR A 121 3.52 -0.84 -16.62
C TYR A 121 4.96 -1.38 -16.58
N SER A 122 5.86 -0.86 -17.42
CA SER A 122 7.29 -1.17 -17.28
C SER A 122 7.83 -0.68 -15.92
N LYS A 123 7.51 0.55 -15.50
CA LYS A 123 7.99 1.10 -14.23
C LYS A 123 7.31 0.47 -13.02
N ALA A 124 6.00 0.22 -13.10
CA ALA A 124 5.28 -0.53 -12.08
C ALA A 124 5.92 -1.90 -11.87
N HIS A 125 6.17 -2.64 -12.95
CA HIS A 125 6.82 -3.95 -12.88
C HIS A 125 8.24 -3.89 -12.27
N ASP A 126 9.09 -2.95 -12.69
CA ASP A 126 10.43 -2.75 -12.12
C ASP A 126 10.37 -2.56 -10.59
N ILE A 127 9.39 -1.78 -10.12
CA ILE A 127 9.16 -1.51 -8.69
C ILE A 127 8.61 -2.76 -7.99
N GLU A 128 7.58 -3.40 -8.55
CA GLU A 128 6.98 -4.60 -7.99
C GLU A 128 8.02 -5.70 -7.79
N GLU A 129 8.88 -5.97 -8.77
CA GLU A 129 9.96 -6.96 -8.64
C GLU A 129 10.97 -6.59 -7.55
N LYS A 130 11.38 -5.31 -7.51
CA LYS A 130 12.34 -4.81 -6.51
C LYS A 130 11.82 -5.03 -5.09
N TYR A 131 10.55 -4.73 -4.82
CA TYR A 131 9.98 -4.87 -3.47
C TYR A 131 9.50 -6.30 -3.18
N PHE A 132 9.15 -7.09 -4.20
CA PHE A 132 8.90 -8.52 -4.05
C PHE A 132 10.12 -9.26 -3.49
N SER A 133 11.33 -8.91 -3.95
CA SER A 133 12.59 -9.45 -3.39
C SER A 133 12.77 -9.16 -1.89
N GLN A 134 12.08 -8.14 -1.37
CA GLN A 134 12.06 -7.74 0.04
C GLN A 134 10.87 -8.31 0.82
N LYS A 135 10.16 -9.29 0.24
CA LYS A 135 8.94 -9.92 0.76
C LYS A 135 7.72 -9.00 0.88
N LEU A 136 7.65 -7.96 0.04
CA LEU A 136 6.44 -7.17 -0.15
C LEU A 136 5.79 -7.57 -1.49
N SER A 137 4.62 -8.20 -1.44
CA SER A 137 3.77 -8.34 -2.62
C SER A 137 2.99 -7.05 -2.79
N ILE A 138 3.21 -6.38 -3.92
CA ILE A 138 2.57 -5.14 -4.29
C ILE A 138 2.02 -5.25 -5.72
N SER A 139 0.87 -4.64 -5.97
CA SER A 139 0.34 -4.39 -7.30
C SER A 139 0.04 -2.90 -7.47
N ILE A 140 0.57 -2.29 -8.54
CA ILE A 140 0.38 -0.88 -8.88
C ILE A 140 -0.38 -0.79 -10.20
N SER A 141 -1.56 -0.18 -10.14
CA SER A 141 -2.42 0.07 -11.31
C SER A 141 -2.64 1.57 -11.49
N TYR A 142 -3.16 1.98 -12.65
CA TYR A 142 -3.59 3.35 -12.87
C TYR A 142 -5.06 3.43 -13.26
N ILE A 143 -5.63 4.62 -13.07
CA ILE A 143 -6.92 5.00 -13.64
C ILE A 143 -6.78 6.35 -14.33
N GLU A 144 -7.44 6.49 -15.47
CA GLU A 144 -7.61 7.77 -16.16
C GLU A 144 -8.73 8.54 -15.51
N ASP A 145 -8.54 9.86 -15.43
CA ASP A 145 -9.55 10.81 -14.98
C ASP A 145 -10.02 10.55 -13.55
N SER A 146 -9.55 11.41 -12.66
CA SER A 146 -9.84 11.31 -11.24
C SER A 146 -11.22 11.86 -10.85
N THR A 147 -12.00 12.40 -11.79
CA THR A 147 -13.24 13.14 -11.48
C THR A 147 -14.46 12.26 -11.20
N ASP A 148 -14.60 11.10 -11.85
CA ASP A 148 -15.77 10.20 -11.76
C ASP A 148 -15.42 8.81 -11.17
N ILE A 149 -14.52 8.78 -10.18
CA ILE A 149 -14.16 7.53 -9.50
C ILE A 149 -15.31 7.09 -8.58
N ASN A 150 -15.80 5.87 -8.79
CA ASN A 150 -16.77 5.25 -7.89
C ASN A 150 -16.08 4.81 -6.58
N LEU A 151 -16.11 5.70 -5.58
CA LEU A 151 -15.45 5.49 -4.28
C LEU A 151 -16.09 4.35 -3.48
N ASP A 152 -17.40 4.10 -3.64
CA ASP A 152 -18.11 3.01 -2.97
C ASP A 152 -17.66 1.65 -3.50
N LEU A 153 -17.42 1.55 -4.82
CA LEU A 153 -16.88 0.36 -5.44
C LEU A 153 -15.44 0.11 -4.99
N LEU A 154 -14.60 1.16 -4.96
CA LEU A 154 -13.24 1.04 -4.42
C LEU A 154 -13.25 0.59 -2.96
N HIS A 155 -14.14 1.14 -2.14
CA HIS A 155 -14.28 0.70 -0.76
C HIS A 155 -14.67 -0.78 -0.68
N SER A 156 -15.65 -1.19 -1.50
CA SER A 156 -16.10 -2.59 -1.60
C SER A 156 -14.99 -3.55 -2.06
N ASP A 157 -14.05 -3.06 -2.89
CA ASP A 157 -12.87 -3.79 -3.34
C ASP A 157 -11.70 -3.77 -2.31
N GLY A 158 -11.96 -3.23 -1.12
CA GLY A 158 -11.04 -3.23 0.02
C GLY A 158 -10.06 -2.05 0.05
N TYR A 159 -10.26 -1.02 -0.76
CA TYR A 159 -9.48 0.22 -0.64
C TYR A 159 -9.95 0.96 0.62
N GLY A 160 -9.02 1.14 1.55
CA GLY A 160 -9.29 1.75 2.85
C GLY A 160 -8.92 3.24 2.91
N PHE A 161 -8.20 3.74 1.91
CA PHE A 161 -7.74 5.12 1.89
C PHE A 161 -7.56 5.67 0.50
N GLY A 162 -8.03 6.91 0.30
CA GLY A 162 -7.67 7.72 -0.85
C GLY A 162 -7.04 9.03 -0.39
N TYR A 163 -6.23 9.63 -1.25
CA TYR A 163 -5.67 10.96 -1.03
C TYR A 163 -5.60 11.73 -2.33
N ASP A 164 -5.99 13.00 -2.28
CA ASP A 164 -5.88 13.93 -3.39
C ASP A 164 -4.57 14.72 -3.25
N LEU A 165 -3.65 14.50 -4.18
CA LEU A 165 -2.33 15.13 -4.19
C LEU A 165 -2.38 16.58 -4.71
N ILE A 166 -3.47 17.00 -5.33
CA ILE A 166 -3.68 18.38 -5.79
C ILE A 166 -4.20 19.24 -4.64
N THR A 167 -5.28 18.79 -3.98
CA THR A 167 -5.88 19.53 -2.86
C THR A 167 -5.17 19.29 -1.54
N LYS A 168 -4.34 18.25 -1.45
CA LYS A 168 -3.66 17.78 -0.24
C LYS A 168 -4.63 17.37 0.86
N GLU A 169 -5.70 16.67 0.47
CA GLU A 169 -6.76 16.25 1.37
C GLU A 169 -7.02 14.73 1.31
N PRO A 170 -7.33 14.09 2.44
CA PRO A 170 -7.77 12.70 2.45
C PRO A 170 -9.13 12.56 1.77
N ILE A 171 -9.30 11.47 1.03
CA ILE A 171 -10.55 11.11 0.36
C ILE A 171 -11.27 10.10 1.25
N VAL A 172 -12.51 10.42 1.62
CA VAL A 172 -13.39 9.50 2.34
C VAL A 172 -13.91 8.47 1.34
N LEU A 173 -13.55 7.21 1.57
CA LEU A 173 -14.14 6.06 0.89
C LEU A 173 -15.38 5.64 1.72
N GLY A 174 -16.49 5.37 1.04
CA GLY A 174 -17.84 5.24 1.62
C GLY A 174 -18.02 4.18 2.68
#